data_AF-A0A385SIP4-F1
#
_entry.id   AF-A0A385SIP4-F1
#
_cell.length_a   1.000
_cell.length_b   1.000
_cell.length_c   1.000
_cell.angle_alpha   90.00
_cell.angle_beta   90.00
_cell.angle_gamma   90.00
#
_symmetry.space_group_name_H-M   'P 1'
#
loop_
_entity.id
_entity.type
_entity.pdbx_description
1 polymer ?
#
loop_
_entity_poly.entity_id
_entity_poly.type
_entity_poly.pdbx_seq_one_letter_code
_entity_poly.pdbx_strand_id
1 'polypeptide(L)'
;MIMKTTSHSLHYIFRIACAMCFIGHGAFGIITKAVWCNYFGVFGIGPDTAYQLMPVVGVMDITFGIILLTYPLRIAAGWLVVWGLFTALLRPLSGESFGEFFERAGNYGAPLILLFVSHAGAFTPRGWLQKLEPREIDDEQHWRTITIGLQLIAFALLAGHGWLNLIGKAGLLKQYEALGFSDPLQVAHRVGLVEVGGAALLLVKPFRQVVLLVFVWKMASELFYPSYELWEWVERGGSYGVLLGLWLVLRERNYTILNFFTAAPLASAK
;
A
#
# COMPACT_ATOMS: atom_id res chain seq x y z
N MET A 1 -10.14 10.77 -20.55
CA MET A 1 -10.94 9.57 -20.23
C MET A 1 -11.96 9.96 -19.17
N ILE A 2 -13.26 9.96 -19.49
CA ILE A 2 -14.32 10.29 -18.52
C ILE A 2 -14.55 9.05 -17.66
N MET A 3 -14.14 9.10 -16.39
CA MET A 3 -14.40 8.04 -15.41
C MET A 3 -15.91 8.04 -15.12
N LYS A 4 -16.63 7.00 -15.59
CA LYS A 4 -18.09 6.94 -15.55
C LYS A 4 -18.66 6.55 -14.17
N THR A 5 -17.93 5.75 -13.40
CA THR A 5 -18.38 5.23 -12.10
C THR A 5 -17.23 5.15 -11.08
N THR A 6 -17.57 4.97 -9.80
CA THR A 6 -16.58 4.80 -8.73
C THR A 6 -15.72 3.55 -8.94
N SER A 7 -16.27 2.43 -9.43
CA SER A 7 -15.46 1.23 -9.71
C SER A 7 -14.44 1.45 -10.85
N HIS A 8 -14.85 2.14 -11.92
CA HIS A 8 -13.92 2.57 -12.97
C HIS A 8 -12.82 3.46 -12.39
N SER A 9 -13.18 4.35 -11.46
CA SER A 9 -12.22 5.23 -10.83
C SER A 9 -11.17 4.47 -10.04
N LEU A 10 -11.60 3.50 -9.23
CA LEU A 10 -10.72 2.64 -8.45
C LEU A 10 -9.77 1.84 -9.35
N HIS A 11 -10.25 1.27 -10.47
CA HIS A 11 -9.39 0.53 -11.40
C HIS A 11 -8.16 1.35 -11.85
N TYR A 12 -8.35 2.60 -12.28
CA TYR A 12 -7.22 3.42 -12.73
C TYR A 12 -6.36 3.94 -11.59
N ILE A 13 -6.97 4.30 -10.45
CA ILE A 13 -6.23 4.70 -9.25
C ILE A 13 -5.29 3.59 -8.82
N PHE A 14 -5.76 2.34 -8.74
CA PHE A 14 -4.92 1.23 -8.30
C PHE A 14 -3.87 0.83 -9.33
N ARG A 15 -4.12 1.02 -10.63
CA ARG A 15 -3.05 0.87 -11.65
C ARG A 15 -1.92 1.86 -11.45
N ILE A 16 -2.27 3.14 -11.26
CA ILE A 16 -1.28 4.20 -11.02
C ILE A 16 -0.57 3.97 -9.68
N ALA A 17 -1.30 3.63 -8.62
CA ALA A 17 -0.75 3.37 -7.30
C ALA A 17 0.24 2.19 -7.30
N CYS A 18 -0.10 1.09 -7.95
CA CYS A 18 0.82 -0.04 -8.11
C CYS A 18 2.05 0.36 -8.92
N ALA A 19 1.86 1.07 -10.03
CA ALA A 19 2.97 1.48 -10.86
C ALA A 19 3.93 2.42 -10.13
N MET A 20 3.41 3.43 -9.41
CA MET A 20 4.20 4.28 -8.54
C MET A 20 4.98 3.42 -7.53
N CYS A 21 4.30 2.54 -6.80
CA CYS A 21 4.91 1.68 -5.79
C CYS A 21 6.09 0.86 -6.35
N PHE A 22 5.87 0.11 -7.44
CA PHE A 22 6.87 -0.82 -7.96
C PHE A 22 7.92 -0.15 -8.84
N ILE A 23 7.62 0.97 -9.50
CA ILE A 23 8.66 1.78 -10.16
C ILE A 23 9.56 2.43 -9.11
N GLY A 24 8.99 2.99 -8.03
CA GLY A 24 9.75 3.56 -6.92
C GLY A 24 10.59 2.51 -6.17
N HIS A 25 9.99 1.37 -5.82
CA HIS A 25 10.70 0.25 -5.21
C HIS A 25 11.81 -0.27 -6.14
N GLY A 26 11.50 -0.43 -7.43
CA GLY A 26 12.48 -0.88 -8.40
C GLY A 26 13.64 0.09 -8.61
N ALA A 27 13.38 1.40 -8.54
CA ALA A 27 14.43 2.42 -8.53
C ALA A 27 15.40 2.24 -7.35
N PHE A 28 14.91 1.87 -6.17
CA PHE A 28 15.80 1.53 -5.04
C PHE A 28 16.64 0.27 -5.27
N GLY A 29 16.14 -0.68 -6.07
CA GLY A 29 16.93 -1.82 -6.56
C GLY A 29 18.06 -1.38 -7.49
N ILE A 30 17.80 -0.45 -8.41
CA ILE A 30 18.82 0.11 -9.32
C ILE A 30 19.84 0.98 -8.57
N ILE A 31 19.37 1.81 -7.63
CA ILE A 31 20.22 2.64 -6.74
C ILE A 31 21.03 1.76 -5.79
N THR A 32 20.63 0.51 -5.60
CA THR A 32 21.25 -0.46 -4.70
C THR A 32 21.25 0.00 -3.24
N LYS A 33 20.05 0.25 -2.70
CA LYS A 33 19.87 0.73 -1.32
C LYS A 33 20.50 -0.25 -0.32
N ALA A 34 21.54 0.18 0.39
CA ALA A 34 22.35 -0.68 1.25
C ALA A 34 21.55 -1.52 2.28
N VAL A 35 20.43 -0.99 2.79
CA VAL A 35 19.56 -1.72 3.74
C VAL A 35 19.00 -3.02 3.13
N TRP A 36 18.88 -3.11 1.80
CA TRP A 36 18.41 -4.32 1.14
C TRP A 36 19.39 -5.49 1.29
N CYS A 37 20.69 -5.24 1.54
CA CYS A 37 21.63 -6.31 1.85
C CYS A 37 21.15 -7.16 3.03
N ASN A 38 20.46 -6.57 4.02
CA ASN A 38 19.89 -7.30 5.15
C ASN A 38 18.82 -8.30 4.71
N TYR A 39 18.00 -7.92 3.71
CA TYR A 39 16.94 -8.78 3.18
C TYR A 39 17.51 -9.97 2.38
N PHE A 40 18.56 -9.74 1.60
CA PHE A 40 19.32 -10.81 0.96
C PHE A 40 20.01 -11.71 2.00
N GLY A 41 20.50 -11.12 3.10
CA GLY A 41 21.11 -11.83 4.22
C GLY A 41 20.21 -12.86 4.90
N VAL A 42 18.88 -12.69 4.86
CA VAL A 42 17.90 -13.71 5.33
C VAL A 42 18.10 -15.06 4.62
N PHE A 43 18.60 -15.05 3.39
CA PHE A 43 18.87 -16.23 2.58
C PHE A 43 20.35 -16.66 2.59
N GLY A 44 21.18 -16.06 3.45
CA GLY A 44 22.62 -16.31 3.49
C GLY A 44 23.40 -15.70 2.32
N ILE A 45 22.81 -14.74 1.60
CA ILE A 45 23.47 -14.05 0.47
C ILE A 45 24.30 -12.89 1.02
N GLY A 46 25.60 -12.92 0.74
CA GLY A 46 26.54 -11.87 1.16
C GLY A 46 26.33 -10.52 0.46
N PRO A 47 26.83 -9.40 1.03
CA PRO A 47 26.62 -8.06 0.48
C PRO A 47 27.05 -7.88 -0.97
N ASP A 48 28.21 -8.42 -1.36
CA ASP A 48 28.73 -8.28 -2.73
C ASP A 48 27.77 -8.88 -3.77
N THR A 49 27.27 -10.10 -3.50
CA THR A 49 26.27 -10.75 -4.35
C THR A 49 24.92 -10.03 -4.26
N ALA A 50 24.53 -9.54 -3.08
CA ALA A 50 23.30 -8.76 -2.93
C ALA A 50 23.31 -7.51 -3.83
N TYR A 51 24.41 -6.74 -3.84
CA TYR A 51 24.57 -5.56 -4.69
C TYR A 51 24.49 -5.89 -6.20
N GLN A 52 24.93 -7.08 -6.62
CA GLN A 52 24.80 -7.53 -8.00
C GLN A 52 23.36 -7.95 -8.36
N LEU A 53 22.61 -8.50 -7.40
CA LEU A 53 21.24 -8.97 -7.60
C LEU A 53 20.19 -7.86 -7.47
N MET A 54 20.46 -6.81 -6.67
CA MET A 54 19.53 -5.69 -6.45
C MET A 54 19.02 -5.05 -7.76
N PRO A 55 19.88 -4.76 -8.76
CA PRO A 55 19.40 -4.19 -10.01
C PRO A 55 18.49 -5.14 -10.81
N VAL A 56 18.70 -6.46 -10.71
CA VAL A 56 17.84 -7.46 -11.37
C VAL A 56 16.43 -7.41 -10.77
N VAL A 57 16.35 -7.38 -9.44
CA VAL A 57 15.08 -7.17 -8.73
C VAL A 57 14.46 -5.83 -9.11
N GLY A 58 15.28 -4.78 -9.18
CA GLY A 58 14.82 -3.45 -9.55
C GLY A 58 14.19 -3.37 -10.95
N VAL A 59 14.84 -3.99 -11.94
CA VAL A 59 14.32 -4.10 -13.31
C VAL A 59 13.01 -4.89 -13.35
N MET A 60 12.90 -5.97 -12.58
CA MET A 60 11.67 -6.76 -12.48
C MET A 60 10.50 -5.91 -11.97
N ASP A 61 10.70 -5.15 -10.89
CA ASP A 61 9.66 -4.31 -10.30
C ASP A 61 9.21 -3.18 -11.25
N ILE A 62 10.17 -2.49 -11.88
CA ILE A 62 9.89 -1.45 -12.88
C ILE A 62 9.09 -2.05 -14.04
N THR A 63 9.47 -3.24 -14.51
CA THR A 63 8.78 -3.92 -15.63
C THR A 63 7.33 -4.21 -15.27
N PHE A 64 7.05 -4.79 -14.11
CA PHE A 64 5.68 -5.06 -13.68
C PHE A 64 4.88 -3.77 -13.44
N GLY A 65 5.51 -2.72 -12.91
CA GLY A 65 4.89 -1.40 -12.79
C GLY A 65 4.47 -0.81 -14.14
N ILE A 66 5.35 -0.87 -15.14
CA ILE A 66 5.06 -0.42 -16.51
C ILE A 66 3.97 -1.27 -17.17
N ILE A 67 3.99 -2.60 -16.96
CA ILE A 67 2.93 -3.50 -17.44
C ILE A 67 1.57 -3.04 -16.88
N LEU A 68 1.45 -2.75 -15.58
CA LEU A 68 0.17 -2.29 -15.01
C LEU A 68 -0.29 -0.93 -15.54
N LEU A 69 0.63 -0.04 -15.95
CA LEU A 69 0.26 1.22 -16.62
C LEU A 69 -0.21 1.00 -18.05
N THR A 70 0.49 0.18 -18.82
CA THR A 70 0.30 0.08 -20.28
C THR A 70 -0.68 -1.02 -20.67
N TYR A 71 -0.52 -2.21 -20.12
CA TYR A 71 -1.33 -3.39 -20.42
C TYR A 71 -1.50 -4.25 -19.14
N PRO A 72 -2.47 -3.91 -18.26
CA PRO A 72 -2.55 -4.43 -16.91
C PRO A 72 -2.92 -5.92 -16.89
N LEU A 73 -1.92 -6.79 -17.01
CA LEU A 73 -2.11 -8.24 -16.97
C LEU A 73 -2.57 -8.68 -15.57
N ARG A 74 -3.56 -9.58 -15.52
CA ARG A 74 -4.02 -10.16 -14.24
C ARG A 74 -2.88 -10.87 -13.50
N ILE A 75 -2.05 -11.62 -14.21
CA ILE A 75 -0.89 -12.31 -13.63
C ILE A 75 0.14 -11.33 -13.06
N ALA A 76 0.32 -10.15 -13.68
CA ALA A 76 1.18 -9.11 -13.15
C ALA A 76 0.66 -8.61 -11.79
N ALA A 77 -0.62 -8.24 -11.72
CA ALA A 77 -1.21 -7.82 -10.44
C ALA A 77 -1.16 -8.93 -9.38
N GLY A 78 -1.45 -10.18 -9.74
CA GLY A 78 -1.35 -11.33 -8.84
C GLY A 78 0.06 -11.56 -8.32
N TRP A 79 1.07 -11.49 -9.19
CA TRP A 79 2.47 -11.55 -8.81
C TRP A 79 2.84 -10.44 -7.82
N LEU A 80 2.43 -9.20 -8.08
CA LEU A 80 2.74 -8.06 -7.21
C LEU A 80 2.09 -8.14 -5.83
N VAL A 81 0.95 -8.84 -5.67
CA VAL A 81 0.40 -9.16 -4.34
C VAL A 81 1.38 -10.04 -3.57
N VAL A 82 1.80 -11.17 -4.18
CA VAL A 82 2.70 -12.14 -3.54
C VAL A 82 4.08 -11.53 -3.30
N TRP A 83 4.62 -10.85 -4.30
CA TRP A 83 5.93 -10.23 -4.26
C TRP A 83 5.99 -9.06 -3.28
N GLY A 84 4.99 -8.19 -3.26
CA GLY A 84 4.88 -7.10 -2.29
C GLY A 84 4.76 -7.61 -0.86
N LEU A 85 4.01 -8.69 -0.63
CA LEU A 85 3.87 -9.32 0.68
C LEU A 85 5.19 -9.95 1.13
N PHE A 86 5.82 -10.71 0.24
CA PHE A 86 7.11 -11.36 0.49
C PHE A 86 8.18 -10.33 0.85
N THR A 87 8.35 -9.30 0.03
CA THR A 87 9.35 -8.25 0.29
C THR A 87 9.06 -7.49 1.58
N ALA A 88 7.80 -7.17 1.88
CA ALA A 88 7.42 -6.56 3.16
C ALA A 88 7.76 -7.46 4.37
N LEU A 89 7.59 -8.79 4.25
CA LEU A 89 7.95 -9.73 5.32
C LEU A 89 9.46 -9.84 5.56
N LEU A 90 10.30 -9.51 4.58
CA LEU A 90 11.75 -9.54 4.77
C LEU A 90 12.23 -8.56 5.85
N ARG A 91 11.47 -7.50 6.15
CA ARG A 91 11.84 -6.50 7.17
C ARG A 91 11.91 -7.12 8.57
N PRO A 92 10.81 -7.70 9.12
CA PRO A 92 10.90 -8.39 10.40
C PRO A 92 11.81 -9.62 10.36
N LEU A 93 11.90 -10.33 9.22
CA LEU A 93 12.81 -11.47 9.08
C LEU A 93 14.29 -11.07 9.11
N SER A 94 14.64 -9.84 8.72
CA SER A 94 15.98 -9.27 8.82
C SER A 94 16.24 -8.55 10.14
N GLY A 95 15.30 -8.62 11.11
CA GLY A 95 15.44 -8.03 12.44
C GLY A 95 14.87 -6.61 12.58
N GLU A 96 14.19 -6.08 11.58
CA GLU A 96 13.48 -4.80 11.71
C GLU A 96 12.13 -4.97 12.46
N SER A 97 11.49 -3.86 12.82
CA SER A 97 10.19 -3.91 13.50
C SER A 97 9.09 -4.46 12.59
N PHE A 98 8.12 -5.19 13.16
CA PHE A 98 6.88 -5.52 12.46
C PHE A 98 6.10 -4.28 12.00
N GLY A 99 6.35 -3.11 12.62
CA GLY A 99 5.82 -1.84 12.13
C GLY A 99 6.18 -1.57 10.67
N GLU A 100 7.37 -1.97 10.20
CA GLU A 100 7.79 -1.86 8.79
C GLU A 100 6.93 -2.71 7.86
N PHE A 101 6.57 -3.92 8.30
CA PHE A 101 5.73 -4.81 7.52
C PHE A 101 4.33 -4.20 7.34
N PHE A 102 3.72 -3.74 8.43
CA PHE A 102 2.38 -3.16 8.39
C PHE A 102 2.34 -1.83 7.65
N GLU A 103 3.35 -0.99 7.82
CA GLU A 103 3.45 0.30 7.14
C GLU A 103 3.56 0.14 5.59
N ARG A 104 4.05 -1.02 5.12
CA ARG A 104 4.08 -1.41 3.70
C ARG A 104 2.81 -2.09 3.20
N ALA A 105 1.71 -2.05 3.96
CA ALA A 105 0.45 -2.67 3.55
C ALA A 105 -0.08 -2.16 2.20
N GLY A 106 0.23 -0.91 1.82
CA GLY A 106 -0.07 -0.37 0.50
C GLY A 106 0.58 -1.14 -0.66
N ASN A 107 1.77 -1.72 -0.45
CA ASN A 107 2.57 -2.36 -1.50
C ASN A 107 1.92 -3.66 -2.01
N TYR A 108 1.35 -4.47 -1.11
CA TYR A 108 0.63 -5.69 -1.47
C TYR A 108 -0.89 -5.50 -1.50
N GLY A 109 -1.41 -4.51 -0.75
CA GLY A 109 -2.83 -4.19 -0.69
C GLY A 109 -3.35 -3.49 -1.95
N ALA A 110 -2.59 -2.56 -2.55
CA ALA A 110 -2.98 -1.89 -3.78
C ALA A 110 -3.21 -2.88 -4.97
N PRO A 111 -2.28 -3.80 -5.29
CA PRO A 111 -2.52 -4.78 -6.36
C PRO A 111 -3.64 -5.77 -6.00
N LEU A 112 -3.86 -6.07 -4.71
CA LEU A 112 -4.97 -6.90 -4.27
C LEU A 112 -6.32 -6.22 -4.56
N ILE A 113 -6.46 -4.95 -4.21
CA ILE A 113 -7.67 -4.18 -4.51
C ILE A 113 -7.85 -4.04 -6.03
N LEU A 114 -6.76 -3.84 -6.79
CA LEU A 114 -6.83 -3.81 -8.25
C LEU A 114 -7.50 -5.08 -8.82
N LEU A 115 -7.17 -6.27 -8.28
CA LEU A 115 -7.80 -7.53 -8.68
C LEU A 115 -9.30 -7.59 -8.34
N PHE A 116 -9.72 -7.01 -7.20
CA PHE A 116 -11.12 -7.01 -6.79
C PHE A 116 -11.99 -6.01 -7.56
N VAL A 117 -11.43 -4.87 -7.98
CA VAL A 117 -12.18 -3.82 -8.70
C VAL A 117 -12.16 -3.99 -10.22
N SER A 118 -11.44 -5.00 -10.72
CA SER A 118 -11.27 -5.26 -12.15
C SER A 118 -11.91 -6.58 -12.56
N HIS A 119 -12.33 -6.64 -13.82
CA HIS A 119 -12.72 -7.89 -14.44
C HIS A 119 -11.51 -8.50 -15.15
N ALA A 120 -11.26 -9.76 -14.86
CA ALA A 120 -10.61 -10.68 -15.78
C ALA A 120 -11.50 -11.92 -15.82
N GLY A 121 -11.51 -12.64 -16.94
CA GLY A 121 -12.38 -13.80 -17.15
C GLY A 121 -12.18 -14.93 -16.15
N ALA A 122 -12.66 -16.13 -16.47
CA ALA A 122 -12.62 -17.26 -15.54
C ALA A 122 -11.20 -17.51 -14.95
N PHE A 123 -11.12 -17.91 -13.68
CA PHE A 123 -9.88 -18.29 -12.98
C PHE A 123 -9.29 -19.58 -13.56
N THR A 124 -8.80 -19.48 -14.78
CA THR A 124 -8.15 -20.53 -15.57
C THR A 124 -6.73 -20.07 -15.88
N PRO A 125 -5.79 -20.98 -16.26
CA PRO A 125 -4.44 -20.57 -16.66
C PRO A 125 -4.45 -19.50 -17.76
N ARG A 126 -5.36 -19.61 -18.73
CA ARG A 126 -5.56 -18.59 -19.78
C ARG A 126 -6.13 -17.28 -19.23
N GLY A 127 -7.01 -17.35 -18.23
CA GLY A 127 -7.60 -16.17 -17.57
C GLY A 127 -6.60 -15.32 -16.79
N TRP A 128 -5.45 -15.88 -16.38
CA TRP A 128 -4.36 -15.12 -15.76
C TRP A 128 -3.57 -14.28 -16.76
N LEU A 129 -3.53 -14.68 -18.03
CA LEU A 129 -2.90 -13.92 -19.10
C LEU A 129 -3.83 -12.83 -19.69
N GLN A 130 -5.06 -12.74 -19.20
CA GLN A 130 -5.99 -11.71 -19.65
C GLN A 130 -5.68 -10.35 -19.03
N LYS A 131 -5.99 -9.31 -19.80
CA LYS A 131 -5.94 -7.93 -19.35
C LYS A 131 -7.06 -7.69 -18.33
N LEU A 132 -6.72 -6.95 -17.27
CA LEU A 132 -7.66 -6.39 -16.33
C LEU A 132 -8.39 -5.23 -16.99
N GLU A 133 -9.71 -5.36 -17.12
CA GLU A 133 -10.57 -4.29 -17.60
C GLU A 133 -11.36 -3.68 -16.43
N PRO A 134 -11.70 -2.39 -16.49
CA PRO A 134 -12.64 -1.79 -15.55
C PRO A 134 -13.95 -2.58 -15.53
N ARG A 135 -14.46 -2.87 -14.33
CA ARG A 135 -15.72 -3.59 -14.11
C ARG A 135 -16.75 -2.68 -13.47
N GLU A 136 -18.00 -2.78 -13.90
CA GLU A 136 -19.13 -2.27 -13.10
C GLU A 136 -19.45 -3.27 -12.00
N ILE A 137 -19.47 -2.78 -10.76
CA ILE A 137 -19.74 -3.59 -9.57
C ILE A 137 -21.17 -3.28 -9.14
N ASP A 138 -22.04 -4.26 -9.34
CA ASP A 138 -23.49 -4.21 -9.12
C ASP A 138 -23.91 -4.92 -7.82
N ASP A 139 -23.06 -5.77 -7.26
CA ASP A 139 -23.31 -6.50 -6.02
C ASP A 139 -22.77 -5.77 -4.77
N GLU A 140 -23.63 -5.69 -3.75
CA GLU A 140 -23.37 -5.08 -2.45
C GLU A 140 -22.26 -5.82 -1.68
N GLN A 141 -22.18 -7.15 -1.80
CA GLN A 141 -21.19 -7.95 -1.08
C GLN A 141 -19.77 -7.71 -1.61
N HIS A 142 -19.59 -7.52 -2.93
CA HIS A 142 -18.33 -7.09 -3.53
C HIS A 142 -17.92 -5.71 -3.04
N TRP A 143 -18.84 -4.74 -3.02
CA TRP A 143 -18.55 -3.40 -2.49
C TRP A 143 -18.13 -3.43 -1.02
N ARG A 144 -18.81 -4.22 -0.21
CA ARG A 144 -18.47 -4.44 1.20
C ARG A 144 -17.06 -5.03 1.34
N THR A 145 -16.72 -6.03 0.54
CA THR A 145 -15.39 -6.66 0.53
C THR A 145 -14.29 -5.67 0.17
N ILE A 146 -14.48 -4.88 -0.89
CA ILE A 146 -13.53 -3.83 -1.30
C ILE A 146 -13.36 -2.79 -0.21
N THR A 147 -14.47 -2.31 0.37
CA THR A 147 -14.44 -1.28 1.40
C THR A 147 -13.68 -1.74 2.65
N ILE A 148 -13.95 -2.96 3.11
CA ILE A 148 -13.28 -3.52 4.29
C ILE A 148 -11.82 -3.82 3.99
N GLY A 149 -11.51 -4.33 2.80
CA GLY A 149 -10.12 -4.50 2.35
C GLY A 149 -9.35 -3.18 2.44
N LEU A 150 -9.92 -2.11 1.88
CA LEU A 150 -9.34 -0.77 1.94
C LEU A 150 -9.18 -0.26 3.38
N GLN A 151 -10.18 -0.49 4.25
CA GLN A 151 -10.11 -0.12 5.67
C GLN A 151 -9.00 -0.87 6.39
N LEU A 152 -8.88 -2.18 6.19
CA LEU A 152 -7.85 -3.01 6.83
C LEU A 152 -6.45 -2.61 6.37
N ILE A 153 -6.28 -2.33 5.07
CA ILE A 153 -4.99 -1.88 4.54
C ILE A 153 -4.66 -0.46 5.05
N ALA A 154 -5.62 0.46 5.07
CA ALA A 154 -5.45 1.81 5.62
C ALA A 154 -5.17 1.79 7.13
N PHE A 155 -5.79 0.88 7.86
CA PHE A 155 -5.50 0.63 9.27
C PHE A 155 -4.06 0.13 9.43
N ALA A 156 -3.67 -0.91 8.70
CA ALA A 156 -2.35 -1.51 8.80
C ALA A 156 -1.24 -0.49 8.48
N LEU A 157 -1.37 0.28 7.40
CA LEU A 157 -0.35 1.26 7.03
C LEU A 157 -0.18 2.35 8.10
N LEU A 158 -1.30 2.86 8.63
CA LEU A 158 -1.26 3.98 9.57
C LEU A 158 -0.85 3.51 10.98
N ALA A 159 -1.34 2.35 11.42
CA ALA A 159 -0.93 1.73 12.68
C ALA A 159 0.54 1.31 12.64
N GLY A 160 1.01 0.76 11.52
CA GLY A 160 2.41 0.40 11.32
C GLY A 160 3.32 1.61 11.44
N HIS A 161 3.01 2.71 10.74
CA HIS A 161 3.81 3.93 10.82
C HIS A 161 3.74 4.57 12.22
N GLY A 162 2.54 4.59 12.82
CA GLY A 162 2.37 5.07 14.19
C GLY A 162 3.19 4.26 15.19
N TRP A 163 3.27 2.94 15.03
CA TRP A 163 4.15 2.08 15.82
C TRP A 163 5.61 2.49 15.64
N LEU A 164 6.10 2.63 14.40
CA LEU A 164 7.50 3.02 14.14
C LEU A 164 7.87 4.35 14.81
N ASN A 165 6.92 5.28 14.87
CA ASN A 165 7.04 6.53 15.61
C ASN A 165 7.13 6.31 17.13
N LEU A 166 6.25 5.47 17.70
CA LEU A 166 6.22 5.17 19.14
C LEU A 166 7.47 4.45 19.64
N ILE A 167 8.17 3.70 18.79
CA ILE A 167 9.45 3.05 19.15
C ILE A 167 10.66 3.92 18.83
N GLY A 168 10.46 5.15 18.34
CA GLY A 168 11.54 6.08 18.00
C GLY A 168 12.45 5.55 16.90
N LYS A 169 11.90 5.02 15.78
CA LYS A 169 12.70 4.54 14.65
C LYS A 169 13.71 5.62 14.23
N ALA A 170 14.99 5.25 14.18
CA ALA A 170 16.08 6.19 13.91
C ALA A 170 15.90 7.03 12.63
N GLY A 171 15.32 6.45 11.57
CA GLY A 171 15.03 7.18 10.34
C GLY A 171 14.01 8.32 10.53
N LEU A 172 12.98 8.10 11.34
CA LEU A 172 11.97 9.11 11.66
C LEU A 172 12.53 10.18 12.59
N LEU A 173 13.35 9.80 13.57
CA LEU A 173 14.02 10.76 14.45
C LEU A 173 14.92 11.71 13.64
N LYS A 174 15.73 11.17 12.72
CA LYS A 174 16.56 11.98 11.80
C LYS A 174 15.73 12.92 10.92
N GLN A 175 14.54 12.48 10.49
CA GLN A 175 13.63 13.33 9.73
C GLN A 175 13.10 14.49 10.59
N TYR A 176 12.70 14.24 11.84
CA TYR A 176 12.28 15.31 12.75
C TYR A 176 13.44 16.26 13.11
N GLU A 177 14.65 15.75 13.28
CA GLU A 177 15.86 16.57 13.44
C GLU A 177 16.09 17.46 12.22
N ALA A 178 16.00 16.91 11.01
CA ALA A 178 16.16 17.66 9.76
C ALA A 178 15.09 18.74 9.57
N LEU A 179 13.90 18.54 10.12
CA LEU A 179 12.82 19.54 10.15
C LEU A 179 13.01 20.61 11.25
N GLY A 180 14.05 20.51 12.08
CA GLY A 180 14.39 21.50 13.10
C GLY A 180 13.71 21.30 14.45
N PHE A 181 13.13 20.12 14.73
CA PHE A 181 12.56 19.83 16.04
C PHE A 181 13.64 19.59 17.10
N SER A 182 13.55 20.28 18.23
CA SER A 182 14.53 20.19 19.33
C SER A 182 14.43 18.90 20.15
N ASP A 183 13.25 18.27 20.17
CA ASP A 183 13.01 16.96 20.81
C ASP A 183 12.32 16.00 19.81
N PRO A 184 13.12 15.38 18.91
CA PRO A 184 12.63 14.46 17.89
C PRO A 184 11.84 13.28 18.46
N LEU A 185 12.25 12.78 19.63
CA LEU A 185 11.62 11.61 20.26
C LEU A 185 10.22 11.95 20.78
N GLN A 186 10.07 13.09 21.46
CA GLN A 186 8.76 13.55 21.91
C GLN A 186 7.82 13.81 20.73
N VAL A 187 8.33 14.40 19.64
CA VAL A 187 7.56 14.60 18.40
C VAL A 187 7.12 13.27 17.81
N ALA A 188 8.05 12.31 17.67
CA ALA A 188 7.75 10.97 17.19
C ALA A 188 6.66 10.29 18.03
N HIS A 189 6.75 10.33 19.36
CA HIS A 189 5.72 9.76 20.22
C HIS A 189 4.35 10.41 20.03
N ARG A 190 4.28 11.75 19.92
CA ARG A 190 3.01 12.47 19.70
C ARG A 190 2.41 12.12 18.35
N VAL A 191 3.22 12.15 17.29
CA VAL A 191 2.77 11.74 15.94
C VAL A 191 2.31 10.29 15.96
N GLY A 192 3.07 9.40 16.60
CA GLY A 192 2.74 7.99 16.73
C GLY A 192 1.40 7.75 17.42
N LEU A 193 1.11 8.44 18.52
CA LEU A 193 -0.19 8.37 19.20
C LEU A 193 -1.34 8.87 18.31
N VAL A 194 -1.12 9.97 17.57
CA VAL A 194 -2.11 10.50 16.63
C VAL A 194 -2.39 9.52 15.50
N GLU A 195 -1.35 8.91 14.92
CA GLU A 195 -1.48 7.93 13.84
C GLU A 195 -2.16 6.64 14.32
N VAL A 196 -1.78 6.10 15.48
CA VAL A 196 -2.44 4.91 16.05
C VAL A 196 -3.90 5.21 16.40
N GLY A 197 -4.19 6.36 17.00
CA GLY A 197 -5.57 6.80 17.27
C GLY A 197 -6.39 6.98 16.00
N GLY A 198 -5.79 7.58 14.96
CA GLY A 198 -6.38 7.70 13.64
C GLY A 198 -6.65 6.34 12.99
N ALA A 199 -5.72 5.39 13.12
CA ALA A 199 -5.89 4.03 12.60
C ALA A 199 -7.07 3.33 13.30
N ALA A 200 -7.15 3.39 14.63
CA ALA A 200 -8.28 2.85 15.37
C ALA A 200 -9.61 3.49 14.94
N LEU A 201 -9.62 4.81 14.69
CA LEU A 201 -10.80 5.51 14.17
C LEU A 201 -11.19 5.01 12.77
N LEU A 202 -10.22 4.81 11.86
CA LEU A 202 -10.48 4.26 10.53
C LEU A 202 -11.08 2.84 10.59
N LEU A 203 -10.65 2.04 11.56
CA LEU A 203 -11.15 0.68 11.74
C LEU A 203 -12.59 0.66 12.29
N VAL A 204 -12.88 1.50 13.30
CA VAL A 204 -14.20 1.54 13.95
C VAL A 204 -15.22 2.29 13.10
N LYS A 205 -14.86 3.48 12.63
CA LYS A 205 -15.73 4.39 11.88
C LYS A 205 -14.91 5.29 10.95
N PRO A 206 -14.67 4.86 9.70
CA PRO A 206 -13.85 5.60 8.77
C PRO A 206 -14.64 6.78 8.21
N PHE A 207 -14.49 7.93 8.86
CA PHE A 207 -15.03 9.17 8.36
C PHE A 207 -14.26 9.61 7.12
N ARG A 208 -14.98 9.89 6.04
CA ARG A 208 -14.39 10.34 4.78
C ARG A 208 -13.42 11.52 4.95
N GLN A 209 -13.74 12.49 5.80
CA GLN A 209 -12.86 13.65 6.03
C GLN A 209 -11.58 13.28 6.78
N VAL A 210 -11.64 12.32 7.70
CA VAL A 210 -10.46 11.81 8.39
C VAL A 210 -9.56 11.08 7.40
N VAL A 211 -10.13 10.25 6.51
CA VAL A 211 -9.35 9.59 5.45
C VAL A 211 -8.65 10.60 4.56
N LEU A 212 -9.32 11.69 4.18
CA LEU A 212 -8.71 12.76 3.39
C LEU A 212 -7.56 13.46 4.15
N LEU A 213 -7.74 13.73 5.44
CA LEU A 213 -6.70 14.31 6.28
C LEU A 213 -5.49 13.37 6.38
N VAL A 214 -5.71 12.07 6.58
CA VAL A 214 -4.65 11.06 6.62
C VAL A 214 -3.93 10.95 5.27
N PHE A 215 -4.68 11.00 4.16
CA PHE A 215 -4.11 11.03 2.80
C PHE A 215 -3.17 12.21 2.59
N VAL A 216 -3.64 13.43 2.92
CA VAL A 216 -2.82 14.66 2.81
C VAL A 216 -1.63 14.59 3.76
N TRP A 217 -1.85 14.17 5.01
CA TRP A 217 -0.81 13.99 6.02
C TRP A 217 0.30 13.07 5.51
N LYS A 218 -0.04 11.89 4.97
CA LYS A 218 0.95 10.95 4.46
C LYS A 218 1.75 11.51 3.30
N MET A 219 1.07 11.99 2.26
CA MET A 219 1.75 12.57 1.11
C MET A 219 2.67 13.74 1.47
N ALA A 220 2.24 14.61 2.40
CA ALA A 220 3.05 15.73 2.85
C ALA A 220 4.24 15.27 3.69
N SER A 221 4.03 14.37 4.66
CA SER A 221 5.10 13.88 5.54
C SER A 221 6.19 13.14 4.78
N GLU A 222 5.83 12.43 3.72
CA GLU A 222 6.76 11.62 2.91
C GLU A 222 7.53 12.45 1.87
N LEU A 223 7.22 13.74 1.70
CA LEU A 223 8.08 14.66 0.94
C LEU A 223 9.34 15.08 1.73
N PHE A 224 9.35 14.87 3.04
CA PHE A 224 10.44 15.30 3.92
C PHE A 224 11.45 14.19 4.23
N TYR A 225 11.49 13.11 3.43
CA TYR A 225 12.52 12.09 3.59
C TYR A 225 13.90 12.70 3.37
N PRO A 226 14.89 12.49 4.25
CA PRO A 226 16.19 13.15 4.14
C PRO A 226 17.05 12.66 2.97
N SER A 227 16.64 11.60 2.27
CA SER A 227 17.37 11.03 1.15
C SER A 227 16.42 10.39 0.15
N TYR A 228 16.68 10.58 -1.14
CA TYR A 228 15.88 10.05 -2.24
C TYR A 228 14.39 10.46 -2.19
N GLU A 229 14.10 11.67 -1.71
CA GLU A 229 12.75 12.24 -1.51
C GLU A 229 11.74 11.82 -2.59
N LEU A 230 12.07 12.08 -3.86
CA LEU A 230 11.18 11.75 -4.98
C LEU A 230 10.90 10.25 -5.08
N TRP A 231 11.90 9.40 -4.93
CA TRP A 231 11.75 7.95 -5.05
C TRP A 231 11.07 7.33 -3.84
N GLU A 232 11.35 7.84 -2.63
CA GLU A 232 10.60 7.48 -1.42
C GLU A 232 9.12 7.80 -1.62
N TRP A 233 8.80 9.03 -2.04
CA TRP A 233 7.42 9.45 -2.26
C TRP A 233 6.72 8.62 -3.34
N VAL A 234 7.41 8.28 -4.44
CA VAL A 234 6.87 7.45 -5.51
C VAL A 234 6.65 6.00 -5.03
N GLU A 235 7.59 5.41 -4.28
CA GLU A 235 7.47 4.06 -3.72
C GLU A 235 6.22 3.92 -2.81
N ARG A 236 5.77 5.00 -2.19
CA ARG A 236 4.60 5.00 -1.28
C ARG A 236 3.27 5.16 -2.01
N GLY A 237 3.28 5.19 -3.34
CA GLY A 237 2.08 5.33 -4.17
C GLY A 237 0.96 4.34 -3.86
N GLY A 238 1.30 3.12 -3.41
CA GLY A 238 0.33 2.12 -2.94
C GLY A 238 -0.49 2.62 -1.75
N SER A 239 0.15 3.25 -0.77
CA SER A 239 -0.49 3.84 0.41
C SER A 239 -1.46 4.96 0.03
N TYR A 240 -1.04 5.84 -0.89
CA TYR A 240 -1.87 6.93 -1.40
C TYR A 240 -3.10 6.40 -2.14
N GLY A 241 -2.91 5.38 -2.99
CA GLY A 241 -4.00 4.74 -3.73
C GLY A 241 -5.04 4.10 -2.82
N VAL A 242 -4.61 3.45 -1.74
CA VAL A 242 -5.51 2.87 -0.74
C VAL A 242 -6.34 3.95 -0.04
N LEU A 243 -5.71 5.02 0.44
CA LEU A 243 -6.42 6.10 1.14
C LEU A 243 -7.37 6.86 0.21
N LEU A 244 -6.94 7.15 -1.02
CA LEU A 244 -7.79 7.79 -2.03
C LEU A 244 -8.96 6.89 -2.44
N GLY A 245 -8.70 5.58 -2.62
CA GLY A 245 -9.73 4.59 -2.92
C GLY A 245 -10.76 4.48 -1.80
N LEU A 246 -10.32 4.43 -0.55
CA LEU A 246 -11.20 4.43 0.61
C LEU A 246 -12.03 5.71 0.67
N TRP A 247 -11.42 6.88 0.46
CA TRP A 247 -12.11 8.16 0.43
C TRP A 247 -13.20 8.24 -0.64
N LEU A 248 -12.97 7.65 -1.82
CA LEU A 248 -13.95 7.58 -2.89
C LEU A 248 -15.13 6.68 -2.53
N VAL A 249 -14.86 5.48 -2.02
CA VAL A 249 -15.92 4.52 -1.66
C VAL A 249 -16.80 5.06 -0.54
N LEU A 250 -16.21 5.77 0.42
CA LEU A 250 -16.93 6.42 1.53
C LEU A 250 -17.84 7.58 1.10
N ARG A 251 -17.77 8.04 -0.16
CA ARG A 251 -18.73 9.01 -0.70
C ARG A 251 -20.13 8.42 -0.81
N GLU A 252 -20.19 7.16 -1.24
CA GLU A 252 -21.43 6.51 -1.65
C GLU A 252 -21.88 5.48 -0.62
N ARG A 253 -20.94 4.92 0.15
CA ARG A 253 -21.17 3.78 1.05
C ARG A 253 -20.48 4.00 2.40
N ASN A 254 -21.11 3.61 3.50
CA ASN A 254 -20.53 3.71 4.85
C ASN A 254 -20.50 2.34 5.54
N TYR A 255 -19.87 1.34 4.91
CA TYR A 255 -19.63 0.06 5.58
C TYR A 255 -18.55 0.23 6.66
N THR A 256 -18.68 -0.53 7.75
CA THR A 256 -17.67 -0.62 8.79
C THR A 256 -17.36 -2.08 9.05
N ILE A 257 -16.16 -2.37 9.57
CA ILE A 257 -15.80 -3.75 9.97
C ILE A 257 -16.75 -4.30 11.04
N LEU A 258 -17.28 -3.44 11.91
CA LEU A 258 -18.27 -3.79 12.92
C LEU A 258 -19.59 -4.26 12.31
N ASN A 259 -19.96 -3.69 11.16
CA ASN A 259 -21.13 -4.11 10.40
C ASN A 259 -20.85 -5.36 9.56
N PHE A 260 -19.59 -5.80 9.42
CA PHE A 260 -19.23 -6.99 8.63
C PHE A 260 -19.73 -8.29 9.27
N PHE A 261 -19.64 -8.38 10.59
CA PHE A 261 -20.02 -9.59 11.33
C PHE A 261 -21.48 -9.59 11.78
N THR A 262 -22.17 -8.45 11.71
CA THR A 262 -23.53 -8.28 12.24
C THR A 262 -24.61 -8.19 11.16
N ALA A 263 -24.27 -7.88 9.91
CA ALA A 263 -25.27 -7.92 8.85
C ALA A 263 -25.64 -9.39 8.56
N ALA A 264 -26.91 -9.71 8.78
CA ALA A 264 -27.51 -10.96 8.31
C ALA A 264 -27.18 -11.17 6.83
N PRO A 265 -26.97 -12.41 6.36
CA PRO A 265 -26.78 -12.66 4.93
C PRO A 265 -27.96 -12.02 4.18
N LEU A 266 -27.64 -11.13 3.23
CA LEU A 266 -28.65 -10.56 2.33
C LEU A 266 -29.44 -11.73 1.77
N ALA A 267 -30.73 -11.79 2.13
CA ALA A 267 -31.62 -12.82 1.61
C ALA A 267 -31.50 -12.80 0.09
N SER A 268 -31.13 -13.93 -0.50
CA SER A 268 -31.07 -14.10 -1.94
C SER A 268 -32.39 -13.60 -2.53
N ALA A 269 -32.35 -12.52 -3.31
CA ALA A 269 -33.48 -12.17 -4.14
C ALA A 269 -33.73 -13.37 -5.08
N LYS A 270 -34.89 -14.01 -4.91
CA LYS A 270 -35.41 -15.03 -5.82
C LYS A 270 -35.74 -14.43 -7.17
#